data_AF-A0A1B8U2H9-F1
#
_entry.id   AF-A0A1B8U2H9-F1
#
_cell.length_a   1.000
_cell.length_b   1.000
_cell.length_c   1.000
_cell.angle_alpha   90.00
_cell.angle_beta   90.00
_cell.angle_gamma   90.00
#
_symmetry.space_group_name_H-M   'P 1'
#
loop_
_entity.id
_entity.type
_entity.pdbx_description
1 polymer ?
#
loop_
_entity_poly.entity_id
_entity_poly.type
_entity_poly.pdbx_seq_one_letter_code
_entity_poly.pdbx_strand_id
1 'polypeptide(L)'
;MFSQTDSTNVSFVAYWSLGDLYEYKVSKIQQQTKEGKLVKDRKSEYTALFEVIDSTATSYTISWKYENDLGNNYNIPQELLEKFEKYKFTEVKYKTSETGEFLEILNWKEISNVMSSMIDEIVNVLGKDNEDIKNKLATSMQAFKNLYSTQQGVEQLVIKELQYFHFPMGYEFNTNETLIYKDQLPNMFGGNPIKADGKVYFESVEADDDFCVFKQELDLDPKDSLELLKSVLKKLGITDDKFEEALKTSKFEIKDRNTYEYYYYPGLPHRIETERISLIDINNEKGSRVDKTIIELQYQEE
;
A
#
# COMPACT_ATOMS: atom_id res chain seq x y z
N MET A 1 47.83 -7.76 4.82
CA MET A 1 46.66 -7.42 5.65
C MET A 1 45.57 -6.99 4.70
N PHE A 2 44.56 -7.82 4.49
CA PHE A 2 43.34 -7.37 3.83
C PHE A 2 42.56 -6.60 4.89
N SER A 3 42.39 -5.29 4.67
CA SER A 3 41.52 -4.45 5.49
C SER A 3 40.09 -4.73 5.03
N GLN A 4 39.47 -5.77 5.57
CA GLN A 4 38.03 -5.93 5.52
C GLN A 4 37.48 -4.89 6.51
N THR A 5 37.18 -3.69 6.01
CA THR A 5 36.27 -2.80 6.74
C THR A 5 34.92 -3.50 6.65
N ASP A 6 34.61 -4.35 7.64
CA ASP A 6 33.24 -4.75 7.92
C ASP A 6 32.47 -3.46 8.21
N SER A 7 31.86 -2.90 7.16
CA SER A 7 30.93 -1.80 7.34
C SER A 7 29.73 -2.38 8.06
N THR A 8 29.54 -1.98 9.32
CA THR A 8 28.32 -2.29 10.06
C THR A 8 27.14 -1.43 9.60
N ASN A 9 27.30 -0.69 8.51
CA ASN A 9 26.29 0.21 7.96
C ASN A 9 25.96 -0.19 6.52
N VAL A 10 24.67 -0.13 6.21
CA VAL A 10 24.12 -0.26 4.86
C VAL A 10 23.39 1.03 4.51
N SER A 11 23.81 1.65 3.41
CA SER A 11 23.17 2.86 2.87
C SER A 11 22.30 2.47 1.68
N PHE A 12 21.04 2.88 1.69
CA PHE A 12 20.11 2.61 0.60
C PHE A 12 20.05 3.82 -0.33
N VAL A 13 20.71 3.70 -1.48
CA VAL A 13 20.82 4.77 -2.47
C VAL A 13 20.45 4.21 -3.83
N ALA A 14 19.58 4.92 -4.54
CA ALA A 14 19.24 4.61 -5.92
C ALA A 14 20.39 4.98 -6.88
N TYR A 15 20.93 3.97 -7.56
CA TYR A 15 21.93 4.11 -8.62
C TYR A 15 21.35 3.76 -9.99
N TRP A 16 20.10 4.15 -10.23
CA TRP A 16 19.40 3.84 -11.47
C TRP A 16 19.89 4.70 -12.64
N SER A 17 19.75 4.17 -13.85
CA SER A 17 20.04 4.88 -15.09
C SER A 17 18.77 5.12 -15.91
N LEU A 18 18.79 6.15 -16.75
CA LEU A 18 17.72 6.38 -17.73
C LEU A 18 17.55 5.13 -18.62
N GLY A 19 16.33 4.60 -18.69
CA GLY A 19 15.99 3.40 -19.44
C GLY A 19 16.12 2.10 -18.65
N ASP A 20 16.55 2.14 -17.38
CA ASP A 20 16.47 0.98 -16.50
C ASP A 20 15.02 0.50 -16.39
N LEU A 21 14.84 -0.81 -16.51
CA LEU A 21 13.55 -1.46 -16.64
C LEU A 21 13.51 -2.71 -15.77
N TYR A 22 12.57 -2.76 -14.83
CA TYR A 22 12.39 -3.89 -13.92
C TYR A 22 10.93 -4.33 -13.90
N GLU A 23 10.71 -5.63 -14.02
CA GLU A 23 9.39 -6.23 -13.93
C GLU A 23 9.17 -6.80 -12.53
N TYR A 24 8.02 -6.52 -11.94
CA TYR A 24 7.65 -7.00 -10.60
C TYR A 24 6.33 -7.75 -10.67
N LYS A 25 6.30 -8.90 -10.01
CA LYS A 25 5.05 -9.57 -9.67
C LYS A 25 4.55 -9.03 -8.35
N VAL A 26 3.34 -8.48 -8.35
CA VAL A 26 2.65 -8.03 -7.15
C VAL A 26 1.54 -9.01 -6.81
N SER A 27 1.59 -9.60 -5.62
CA SER A 27 0.57 -10.51 -5.10
C SER A 27 -0.10 -9.91 -3.87
N LYS A 28 -1.42 -9.89 -3.85
CA LYS A 28 -2.24 -9.40 -2.74
C LYS A 28 -3.06 -10.55 -2.19
N ILE A 29 -2.98 -10.78 -0.89
CA ILE A 29 -3.71 -11.81 -0.17
C ILE A 29 -4.51 -11.13 0.93
N GLN A 30 -5.80 -11.43 0.97
CA GLN A 30 -6.71 -10.93 1.99
C GLN A 30 -7.43 -12.08 2.66
N GLN A 31 -7.17 -12.26 3.95
CA GLN A 31 -7.83 -13.25 4.77
C GLN A 31 -8.64 -12.57 5.87
N GLN A 32 -9.86 -13.04 6.12
CA GLN A 32 -10.67 -12.61 7.25
C GLN A 32 -11.18 -13.82 8.01
N THR A 33 -11.03 -13.76 9.33
CA THR A 33 -11.51 -14.77 10.25
C THR A 33 -12.53 -14.13 11.18
N LYS A 34 -13.66 -14.80 11.39
CA LYS A 34 -14.66 -14.43 12.40
C LYS A 34 -14.87 -15.63 13.32
N GLU A 35 -14.73 -15.43 14.63
CA GLU A 35 -14.90 -16.48 15.65
C GLU A 35 -14.07 -17.74 15.36
N GLY A 36 -12.83 -17.55 14.90
CA GLY A 36 -11.92 -18.65 14.56
C GLY A 36 -12.22 -19.36 13.23
N LYS A 37 -13.24 -18.94 12.47
CA LYS A 37 -13.55 -19.48 11.13
C LYS A 37 -13.15 -18.52 10.04
N LEU A 38 -12.45 -19.02 9.02
CA LEU A 38 -12.13 -18.27 7.80
C LEU A 38 -13.44 -17.94 7.06
N VAL A 39 -13.76 -16.65 6.93
CA VAL A 39 -14.96 -16.14 6.25
C VAL A 39 -14.64 -15.48 4.92
N LYS A 40 -13.38 -15.11 4.69
CA LYS A 40 -12.90 -14.55 3.42
C LYS A 40 -11.47 -14.99 3.19
N ASP A 41 -11.21 -15.45 1.97
CA ASP A 41 -9.88 -15.68 1.44
C ASP A 41 -9.88 -15.20 -0.01
N ARG A 42 -9.08 -14.20 -0.31
CA ARG A 42 -8.94 -13.64 -1.65
C ARG A 42 -7.48 -13.48 -1.98
N LYS A 43 -7.15 -13.81 -3.22
CA LYS A 43 -5.84 -13.59 -3.81
C LYS A 43 -6.03 -12.86 -5.13
N SER A 44 -5.24 -11.82 -5.37
CA SER A 44 -5.09 -11.22 -6.68
C SER A 44 -3.61 -11.01 -6.98
N GLU A 45 -3.27 -11.03 -8.25
CA GLU A 45 -1.89 -10.84 -8.73
C GLU A 45 -1.91 -9.95 -9.96
N TYR A 46 -0.86 -9.16 -10.15
CA TYR A 46 -0.58 -8.47 -11.40
C TYR A 46 0.92 -8.29 -11.58
N THR A 47 1.31 -8.02 -12.83
CA THR A 47 2.65 -7.60 -13.19
C THR A 47 2.71 -6.08 -13.26
N ALA A 48 3.73 -5.49 -12.66
CA ALA A 48 4.04 -4.08 -12.74
C ALA A 48 5.40 -3.87 -13.41
N LEU A 49 5.50 -2.85 -14.25
CA LEU A 49 6.71 -2.44 -14.93
C LEU A 49 7.20 -1.14 -14.32
N PHE A 50 8.38 -1.18 -13.70
CA PHE A 50 9.14 -0.03 -13.24
C PHE A 50 10.09 0.40 -14.37
N GLU A 51 9.97 1.65 -14.81
CA GLU A 51 10.81 2.22 -15.87
C GLU A 51 11.34 3.59 -15.44
N VAL A 52 12.65 3.79 -15.48
CA VAL A 52 13.23 5.14 -15.31
C VAL A 52 13.10 5.89 -16.62
N ILE A 53 12.19 6.86 -16.66
CA ILE A 53 11.84 7.61 -17.87
C ILE A 53 12.52 8.99 -17.97
N ASP A 54 13.08 9.49 -16.86
CA ASP A 54 13.93 10.67 -16.83
C ASP A 54 14.94 10.56 -15.67
N SER A 55 16.12 11.13 -15.83
CA SER A 55 17.17 11.16 -14.81
C SER A 55 17.93 12.48 -14.86
N THR A 56 18.03 13.14 -13.72
CA THR A 56 18.84 14.35 -13.53
C THR A 56 19.84 14.12 -12.40
N ALA A 57 20.73 15.09 -12.18
CA ALA A 57 21.70 15.01 -11.08
C ALA A 57 21.06 14.95 -9.67
N THR A 58 19.76 15.28 -9.53
CA THR A 58 19.08 15.39 -8.23
C THR A 58 17.76 14.63 -8.17
N SER A 59 17.41 13.83 -9.19
CA SER A 59 16.14 13.13 -9.20
C SER A 59 16.02 12.10 -10.31
N TYR A 60 15.18 11.10 -10.08
CA TYR A 60 14.64 10.23 -11.12
C TYR A 60 13.15 10.51 -11.33
N THR A 61 12.68 10.33 -12.57
CA THR A 61 11.25 10.17 -12.85
C THR A 61 11.02 8.73 -13.26
N ILE A 62 10.09 8.08 -12.57
CA ILE A 62 9.76 6.68 -12.79
C ILE A 62 8.34 6.58 -13.33
N SER A 63 8.15 5.70 -14.31
CA SER A 63 6.84 5.21 -14.71
C SER A 63 6.62 3.83 -14.10
N TRP A 64 5.54 3.70 -13.32
CA TRP A 64 5.04 2.45 -12.79
C TRP A 64 3.74 2.08 -13.51
N LYS A 65 3.83 1.10 -14.42
CA LYS A 65 2.71 0.66 -15.27
C LYS A 65 2.23 -0.69 -14.80
N TYR A 66 0.93 -0.88 -14.67
CA TYR A 66 0.37 -2.19 -14.37
C TYR A 66 -1.01 -2.38 -15.00
N GLU A 67 -1.36 -3.64 -15.22
CA GLU A 67 -2.67 -4.07 -15.64
C GLU A 67 -3.53 -4.35 -14.40
N ASN A 68 -4.65 -3.65 -14.29
CA ASN A 68 -5.58 -3.75 -13.20
C ASN A 68 -6.62 -4.84 -13.52
N ASP A 69 -6.66 -5.89 -12.71
CA ASP A 69 -7.69 -6.92 -12.80
C ASP A 69 -8.99 -6.43 -12.13
N LEU A 70 -9.70 -5.56 -12.84
CA LEU A 70 -10.91 -4.90 -12.32
C LEU A 70 -12.01 -5.91 -11.95
N GLY A 71 -12.08 -7.04 -12.66
CA GLY A 71 -13.08 -8.08 -12.41
C GLY A 71 -12.86 -8.76 -11.06
N ASN A 72 -11.66 -9.27 -10.82
CA ASN A 72 -11.34 -9.96 -9.57
C ASN A 72 -11.19 -9.00 -8.38
N ASN A 73 -10.65 -7.80 -8.61
CA ASN A 73 -10.42 -6.83 -7.53
C ASN A 73 -11.74 -6.22 -7.00
N TYR A 74 -12.72 -5.97 -7.88
CA TYR A 74 -13.94 -5.22 -7.52
C TYR A 74 -15.23 -6.03 -7.67
N ASN A 75 -15.16 -7.34 -7.95
CA ASN A 75 -16.31 -8.21 -8.21
C ASN A 75 -17.26 -7.64 -9.29
N ILE A 76 -16.70 -7.01 -10.32
CA ILE A 76 -17.50 -6.43 -11.41
C ILE A 76 -18.04 -7.59 -12.25
N PRO A 77 -19.37 -7.66 -12.50
CA PRO A 77 -19.97 -8.66 -13.37
C PRO A 77 -19.30 -8.71 -14.75
N GLN A 78 -19.10 -9.91 -15.29
CA GLN A 78 -18.38 -10.12 -16.55
C GLN A 78 -18.99 -9.33 -17.73
N GLU A 79 -20.32 -9.22 -17.77
CA GLU A 79 -21.08 -8.43 -18.76
C GLU A 79 -20.76 -6.93 -18.74
N LEU A 80 -20.09 -6.46 -17.69
CA LEU A 80 -19.72 -5.07 -17.52
C LEU A 80 -18.21 -4.83 -17.72
N LEU A 81 -17.38 -5.88 -17.76
CA LEU A 81 -15.93 -5.75 -17.90
C LEU A 81 -15.51 -5.05 -19.20
N GLU A 82 -16.22 -5.32 -20.31
CA GLU A 82 -15.98 -4.64 -21.59
C GLU A 82 -16.09 -3.11 -21.45
N LYS A 83 -16.99 -2.61 -20.59
CA LYS A 83 -17.17 -1.16 -20.37
C LYS A 83 -16.03 -0.56 -19.55
N PHE A 84 -15.36 -1.37 -18.74
CA PHE A 84 -14.26 -0.95 -17.87
C PHE A 84 -12.88 -1.27 -18.46
N GLU A 85 -12.79 -1.88 -19.64
CA GLU A 85 -11.53 -2.21 -20.31
C GLU A 85 -10.64 -0.97 -20.52
N LYS A 86 -11.23 0.19 -20.74
CA LYS A 86 -10.49 1.47 -20.84
C LYS A 86 -9.75 1.88 -19.56
N TYR A 87 -10.08 1.30 -18.41
CA TYR A 87 -9.40 1.54 -17.12
C TYR A 87 -8.47 0.38 -16.73
N LYS A 88 -8.32 -0.60 -17.62
CA LYS A 88 -7.51 -1.79 -17.41
C LYS A 88 -6.04 -1.45 -17.19
N PHE A 89 -5.51 -0.42 -17.86
CA PHE A 89 -4.13 -0.01 -17.70
C PHE A 89 -4.04 1.22 -16.79
N THR A 90 -3.16 1.16 -15.81
CA THR A 90 -2.84 2.30 -14.96
C THR A 90 -1.36 2.61 -15.09
N GLU A 91 -1.05 3.88 -15.35
CA GLU A 91 0.31 4.42 -15.34
C GLU A 91 0.43 5.45 -14.22
N VAL A 92 1.38 5.24 -13.33
CA VAL A 92 1.73 6.17 -12.26
C VAL A 92 3.11 6.75 -12.55
N LYS A 93 3.17 8.04 -12.85
CA LYS A 93 4.43 8.77 -13.03
C LYS A 93 4.76 9.50 -11.76
N TYR A 94 5.93 9.22 -11.20
CA TYR A 94 6.33 9.81 -9.93
C TYR A 94 7.80 10.18 -9.93
N LYS A 95 8.14 11.07 -9.01
CA LYS A 95 9.49 11.60 -8.88
C LYS A 95 10.11 11.13 -7.59
N THR A 96 11.41 10.85 -7.62
CA THR A 96 12.23 10.58 -6.44
C THR A 96 13.37 11.60 -6.32
N SER A 97 14.02 11.64 -5.16
CA SER A 97 15.36 12.23 -5.03
C SER A 97 16.39 11.40 -5.80
N GLU A 98 17.64 11.89 -5.84
CA GLU A 98 18.80 11.14 -6.31
C GLU A 98 19.13 9.90 -5.47
N THR A 99 18.66 9.84 -4.22
CA THR A 99 18.83 8.67 -3.33
C THR A 99 17.69 7.66 -3.44
N GLY A 100 16.64 7.97 -4.21
CA GLY A 100 15.47 7.10 -4.37
C GLY A 100 14.32 7.42 -3.41
N GLU A 101 14.41 8.46 -2.57
CA GLU A 101 13.30 8.87 -1.71
C GLU A 101 12.12 9.33 -2.55
N PHE A 102 10.93 8.81 -2.28
CA PHE A 102 9.70 9.23 -2.96
C PHE A 102 9.37 10.70 -2.67
N LEU A 103 9.12 11.50 -3.72
CA LEU A 103 8.80 12.92 -3.57
C LEU A 103 7.33 13.23 -3.87
N GLU A 104 6.85 12.91 -5.07
CA GLU A 104 5.49 13.26 -5.50
C GLU A 104 5.01 12.43 -6.70
N ILE A 105 3.69 12.37 -6.90
CA ILE A 105 3.09 11.91 -8.16
C ILE A 105 2.93 13.07 -9.12
N LEU A 106 3.47 12.92 -10.33
CA LEU A 106 3.40 13.92 -11.38
C LEU A 106 2.04 13.92 -12.08
N ASN A 107 1.42 12.75 -12.27
CA ASN A 107 0.15 12.59 -12.99
C ASN A 107 -1.06 12.33 -12.08
N TRP A 108 -1.08 12.84 -10.84
CA TRP A 108 -2.12 12.51 -9.85
C TRP A 108 -3.51 12.95 -10.29
N LYS A 109 -3.61 14.04 -11.07
CA LYS A 109 -4.88 14.54 -11.63
C LYS A 109 -5.46 13.58 -12.66
N GLU A 110 -4.61 12.95 -13.47
CA GLU A 110 -5.05 11.95 -14.45
C GLU A 110 -5.60 10.73 -13.74
N ILE A 111 -4.88 10.22 -12.75
CA ILE A 111 -5.31 9.10 -11.90
C ILE A 111 -6.63 9.45 -11.18
N SER A 112 -6.72 10.65 -10.60
CA SER A 112 -7.92 11.17 -9.94
C SER A 112 -9.13 11.17 -10.87
N ASN A 113 -8.97 11.66 -12.10
CA ASN A 113 -10.02 11.70 -13.11
C ASN A 113 -10.44 10.29 -13.52
N VAL A 114 -9.48 9.41 -13.80
CA VAL A 114 -9.73 8.00 -14.16
C VAL A 114 -10.53 7.30 -13.07
N MET A 115 -10.10 7.40 -11.82
CA MET A 115 -10.80 6.77 -10.68
C MET A 115 -12.18 7.38 -10.46
N SER A 116 -12.33 8.69 -10.59
CA SER A 116 -13.62 9.37 -10.46
C SER A 116 -14.61 8.93 -11.55
N SER A 117 -14.16 8.87 -12.81
CA SER A 117 -14.97 8.39 -13.94
C SER A 117 -15.35 6.93 -13.79
N MET A 118 -14.42 6.07 -13.33
CA MET A 118 -14.71 4.68 -13.07
C MET A 118 -15.77 4.50 -11.97
N ILE A 119 -15.67 5.26 -10.87
CA ILE A 119 -16.70 5.26 -9.81
C ILE A 119 -18.07 5.68 -10.37
N ASP A 120 -18.13 6.77 -11.13
CA ASP A 120 -19.38 7.28 -11.71
C ASP A 120 -20.00 6.25 -12.67
N GLU A 121 -19.19 5.54 -13.44
CA GLU A 121 -19.65 4.49 -14.34
C GLU A 121 -20.13 3.25 -13.59
N ILE A 122 -19.45 2.83 -12.52
CA ILE A 122 -19.94 1.74 -11.65
C ILE A 122 -21.32 2.09 -11.09
N VAL A 123 -21.50 3.30 -10.57
CA VAL A 123 -22.79 3.78 -10.03
C VAL A 123 -23.87 3.76 -11.11
N ASN A 124 -23.57 4.31 -12.29
CA ASN A 124 -24.54 4.39 -13.40
C ASN A 124 -24.92 3.01 -13.95
N VAL A 125 -23.95 2.09 -14.03
CA VAL A 125 -24.15 0.76 -14.59
C VAL A 125 -24.92 -0.13 -13.62
N LEU A 126 -24.52 -0.18 -12.34
CA LEU A 126 -25.18 -1.02 -11.33
C LEU A 126 -26.53 -0.45 -10.89
N GLY A 127 -26.72 0.88 -10.97
CA GLY A 127 -27.97 1.55 -10.65
C GLY A 127 -28.93 1.74 -11.83
N LYS A 128 -28.58 1.24 -13.04
CA LYS A 128 -29.30 1.57 -14.28
C LYS A 128 -30.81 1.31 -14.23
N ASP A 129 -31.20 0.20 -13.61
CA ASP A 129 -32.59 -0.27 -13.61
C ASP A 129 -33.35 0.13 -12.34
N ASN A 130 -32.69 0.80 -11.39
CA ASN A 130 -33.30 1.19 -10.11
C ASN A 130 -32.65 2.45 -9.53
N GLU A 131 -33.41 3.56 -9.56
CA GLU A 131 -32.95 4.88 -9.10
C GLU A 131 -32.62 4.91 -7.59
N ASP A 132 -33.33 4.14 -6.76
CA ASP A 132 -33.04 4.06 -5.33
C ASP A 132 -31.70 3.36 -5.07
N ILE A 133 -31.40 2.30 -5.84
CA ILE A 133 -30.10 1.62 -5.79
C ILE A 133 -29.00 2.56 -6.27
N LYS A 134 -29.23 3.27 -7.38
CA LYS A 134 -28.29 4.26 -7.92
C LYS A 134 -27.95 5.34 -6.89
N ASN A 135 -28.96 5.93 -6.24
CA ASN A 135 -28.79 6.97 -5.24
C ASN A 135 -28.04 6.47 -3.99
N LYS A 136 -28.35 5.26 -3.52
CA LYS A 136 -27.60 4.61 -2.43
C LYS A 136 -26.14 4.38 -2.81
N LEU A 137 -25.87 3.80 -3.99
CA LEU A 137 -24.51 3.56 -4.48
C LEU A 137 -23.73 4.87 -4.63
N ALA A 138 -24.33 5.91 -5.21
CA ALA A 138 -23.72 7.22 -5.36
C ALA A 138 -23.31 7.80 -4.00
N THR A 139 -24.20 7.70 -3.00
CA THR A 139 -23.95 8.18 -1.64
C THR A 139 -22.83 7.40 -0.97
N SER A 140 -22.86 6.06 -1.04
CA SER A 140 -21.83 5.20 -0.44
C SER A 140 -20.45 5.36 -1.11
N MET A 141 -20.42 5.60 -2.43
CA MET A 141 -19.16 5.75 -3.17
C MET A 141 -18.58 7.16 -3.08
N GLN A 142 -19.35 8.16 -2.65
CA GLN A 142 -18.88 9.54 -2.55
C GLN A 142 -17.66 9.69 -1.64
N ALA A 143 -17.61 8.94 -0.54
CA ALA A 143 -16.47 8.94 0.36
C ALA A 143 -15.18 8.51 -0.36
N PHE A 144 -15.24 7.46 -1.19
CA PHE A 144 -14.10 6.99 -1.97
C PHE A 144 -13.73 7.97 -3.08
N LYS A 145 -14.72 8.53 -3.78
CA LYS A 145 -14.50 9.56 -4.80
C LYS A 145 -13.77 10.78 -4.24
N ASN A 146 -14.13 11.21 -3.03
CA ASN A 146 -13.47 12.33 -2.35
C ASN A 146 -12.03 12.02 -1.92
N LEU A 147 -11.67 10.76 -1.68
CA LEU A 147 -10.28 10.40 -1.39
C LEU A 147 -9.42 10.57 -2.65
N TYR A 148 -9.90 10.08 -3.79
CA TYR A 148 -9.19 10.21 -5.06
C TYR A 148 -9.18 11.64 -5.62
N SER A 149 -9.95 12.59 -5.08
CA SER A 149 -9.99 13.97 -5.61
C SER A 149 -8.85 14.87 -5.13
N THR A 150 -7.96 14.37 -4.26
CA THR A 150 -6.83 15.13 -3.72
C THR A 150 -5.51 14.43 -4.04
N GLN A 151 -4.43 15.20 -4.21
CA GLN A 151 -3.09 14.63 -4.42
C GLN A 151 -2.71 13.68 -3.29
N GLN A 152 -2.86 14.13 -2.03
CA GLN A 152 -2.54 13.30 -0.86
C GLN A 152 -3.36 12.00 -0.83
N GLY A 153 -4.65 12.05 -1.20
CA GLY A 153 -5.48 10.84 -1.21
C GLY A 153 -5.13 9.88 -2.35
N VAL A 154 -4.79 10.39 -3.54
CA VAL A 154 -4.21 9.58 -4.63
C VAL A 154 -2.89 8.96 -4.16
N GLU A 155 -2.04 9.76 -3.51
CA GLU A 155 -0.76 9.28 -3.00
C GLU A 155 -0.93 8.17 -1.98
N GLN A 156 -1.82 8.31 -1.01
CA GLN A 156 -2.00 7.28 0.02
C GLN A 156 -2.71 6.01 -0.49
N LEU A 157 -3.59 6.11 -1.49
CA LEU A 157 -4.38 4.97 -1.99
C LEU A 157 -3.69 4.19 -3.11
N VAL A 158 -2.99 4.88 -4.00
CA VAL A 158 -2.38 4.26 -5.20
C VAL A 158 -0.95 3.77 -4.91
N ILE A 159 -0.26 4.37 -3.93
CA ILE A 159 1.19 4.23 -3.76
C ILE A 159 1.53 3.35 -2.56
N LYS A 160 0.58 2.69 -1.90
CA LYS A 160 0.93 1.90 -0.71
C LYS A 160 2.11 0.92 -0.97
N GLU A 161 2.14 0.32 -2.16
CA GLU A 161 3.28 -0.51 -2.62
C GLU A 161 4.57 0.28 -2.88
N LEU A 162 4.45 1.43 -3.56
CA LEU A 162 5.59 2.29 -3.86
C LEU A 162 6.17 2.93 -2.58
N GLN A 163 5.35 3.20 -1.56
CA GLN A 163 5.80 3.61 -0.23
C GLN A 163 6.64 2.50 0.42
N TYR A 164 6.24 1.24 0.26
CA TYR A 164 7.06 0.12 0.70
C TYR A 164 8.35 0.02 -0.12
N PHE A 165 8.26 0.17 -1.44
CA PHE A 165 9.40 0.12 -2.35
C PHE A 165 10.51 1.11 -1.96
N HIS A 166 10.12 2.34 -1.65
CA HIS A 166 11.02 3.45 -1.34
C HIS A 166 11.28 3.64 0.16
N PHE A 167 10.69 2.81 1.03
CA PHE A 167 10.82 2.94 2.48
C PHE A 167 12.27 3.09 2.97
N PRO A 168 13.23 2.24 2.56
CA PRO A 168 14.59 2.34 3.09
C PRO A 168 15.42 3.41 2.38
N MET A 169 14.97 3.93 1.23
CA MET A 169 15.78 4.82 0.39
C MET A 169 16.12 6.12 1.10
N GLY A 170 17.36 6.60 0.90
CA GLY A 170 17.88 7.81 1.53
C GLY A 170 18.38 7.63 2.97
N TYR A 171 18.18 6.45 3.56
CA TYR A 171 18.65 6.15 4.89
C TYR A 171 19.93 5.31 4.89
N GLU A 172 20.72 5.50 5.95
CA GLU A 172 21.81 4.61 6.33
C GLU A 172 21.44 3.96 7.66
N PHE A 173 21.54 2.64 7.73
CA PHE A 173 21.22 1.87 8.93
C PHE A 173 22.45 1.15 9.45
N ASN A 174 22.62 1.18 10.78
CA ASN A 174 23.53 0.27 11.47
C ASN A 174 22.88 -1.11 11.57
N THR A 175 23.50 -2.11 10.95
CA THR A 175 22.97 -3.46 10.77
C THR A 175 23.03 -4.31 12.05
N ASN A 176 23.82 -3.89 13.05
CA ASN A 176 23.95 -4.56 14.34
C ASN A 176 23.02 -4.01 15.42
N GLU A 177 22.28 -2.94 15.12
CA GLU A 177 21.40 -2.27 16.07
C GLU A 177 19.95 -2.32 15.60
N THR A 178 19.03 -2.39 16.55
CA THR A 178 17.60 -2.18 16.26
C THR A 178 17.31 -0.70 16.33
N LEU A 179 16.96 -0.09 15.19
CA LEU A 179 16.43 1.26 15.16
C LEU A 179 15.01 1.25 15.74
N ILE A 180 14.75 2.03 16.78
CA ILE A 180 13.43 2.22 17.37
C ILE A 180 12.99 3.65 17.13
N TYR A 181 11.77 3.84 16.65
CA TYR A 181 11.24 5.16 16.31
C TYR A 181 9.75 5.29 16.62
N LYS A 182 9.27 6.53 16.66
CA LYS A 182 7.84 6.86 16.74
C LYS A 182 7.40 7.38 15.38
N ASP A 183 6.24 6.96 14.93
CA ASP A 183 5.68 7.32 13.64
C ASP A 183 4.28 7.94 13.79
N GLN A 184 3.85 8.67 12.76
CA GLN A 184 2.52 9.25 12.64
C GLN A 184 1.98 9.01 11.24
N LEU A 185 1.11 8.00 11.12
CA LEU A 185 0.47 7.68 9.86
C LEU A 185 -0.69 8.64 9.57
N PRO A 186 -0.86 9.11 8.33
CA PRO A 186 -1.96 9.99 7.99
C PRO A 186 -3.31 9.26 8.12
N ASN A 187 -4.30 9.94 8.68
CA ASN A 187 -5.68 9.47 8.68
C ASN A 187 -6.36 9.84 7.36
N MET A 188 -6.43 8.88 6.43
CA MET A 188 -7.01 9.10 5.09
C MET A 188 -8.45 9.59 5.14
N PHE A 189 -9.20 9.26 6.19
CA PHE A 189 -10.58 9.69 6.37
C PHE A 189 -10.68 11.01 7.16
N GLY A 190 -9.58 11.73 7.35
CA GLY A 190 -9.52 12.97 8.11
C GLY A 190 -9.55 12.74 9.62
N GLY A 191 -9.10 13.74 10.37
CA GLY A 191 -8.89 13.64 11.82
C GLY A 191 -7.39 13.65 12.16
N ASN A 192 -7.08 13.27 13.40
CA ASN A 192 -5.69 13.24 13.87
C ASN A 192 -4.91 12.10 13.20
N PRO A 193 -3.59 12.28 12.97
CA PRO A 193 -2.70 11.19 12.59
C PRO A 193 -2.75 10.04 13.60
N ILE A 194 -2.47 8.83 13.11
CA ILE A 194 -2.45 7.61 13.92
C ILE A 194 -1.02 7.40 14.39
N LYS A 195 -0.80 7.46 15.69
CA LYS A 195 0.52 7.22 16.25
C LYS A 195 0.88 5.74 16.13
N ALA A 196 2.16 5.47 15.96
CA ALA A 196 2.66 4.11 15.96
C ALA A 196 4.08 4.01 16.52
N ASP A 197 4.39 2.83 17.03
CA ASP A 197 5.71 2.45 17.52
C ASP A 197 6.38 1.57 16.49
N GLY A 198 7.49 2.04 15.94
CA GLY A 198 8.21 1.40 14.84
C GLY A 198 9.55 0.84 15.29
N LYS A 199 9.97 -0.26 14.66
CA LYS A 199 11.36 -0.72 14.72
C LYS A 199 11.83 -1.27 13.39
N VAL A 200 13.12 -1.10 13.11
CA VAL A 200 13.84 -1.70 11.98
C VAL A 200 15.04 -2.47 12.51
N TYR A 201 15.26 -3.68 11.99
CA TYR A 201 16.43 -4.51 12.33
C TYR A 201 16.78 -5.43 11.16
N PHE A 202 18.06 -5.78 11.06
CA PHE A 202 18.57 -6.67 10.01
C PHE A 202 18.55 -8.13 10.48
N GLU A 203 18.14 -9.01 9.58
CA GLU A 203 18.21 -10.47 9.75
C GLU A 203 19.50 -11.01 9.13
N SER A 204 19.87 -10.53 7.94
CA SER A 204 21.13 -10.85 7.28
C SER A 204 21.65 -9.69 6.43
N VAL A 205 22.96 -9.64 6.25
CA VAL A 205 23.66 -8.74 5.32
C VAL A 205 24.75 -9.53 4.64
N GLU A 206 24.69 -9.57 3.31
CA GLU A 206 25.58 -10.29 2.42
C GLU A 206 26.35 -9.26 1.60
N ALA A 207 27.41 -8.72 2.21
CA ALA A 207 28.12 -7.56 1.66
C ALA A 207 28.78 -7.81 0.30
N ASP A 208 29.16 -9.07 0.02
CA ASP A 208 29.77 -9.45 -1.26
C ASP A 208 28.75 -9.45 -2.42
N ASP A 209 27.46 -9.59 -2.12
CA ASP A 209 26.35 -9.65 -3.10
C ASP A 209 25.51 -8.37 -3.11
N ASP A 210 25.95 -7.34 -2.37
CA ASP A 210 25.21 -6.10 -2.13
C ASP A 210 23.77 -6.31 -1.65
N PHE A 211 23.54 -7.40 -0.91
CA PHE A 211 22.22 -7.89 -0.55
C PHE A 211 21.99 -7.86 0.96
N CYS A 212 20.74 -7.64 1.38
CA CYS A 212 20.36 -7.73 2.77
C CYS A 212 18.91 -8.16 2.96
N VAL A 213 18.63 -8.70 4.14
CA VAL A 213 17.28 -8.96 4.63
C VAL A 213 17.06 -8.16 5.91
N PHE A 214 16.05 -7.29 5.92
CA PHE A 214 15.67 -6.53 7.10
C PHE A 214 14.17 -6.54 7.34
N LYS A 215 13.78 -6.30 8.58
CA LYS A 215 12.39 -6.28 9.02
C LYS A 215 12.01 -4.91 9.53
N GLN A 216 10.80 -4.50 9.20
CA GLN A 216 10.13 -3.35 9.80
C GLN A 216 8.88 -3.85 10.52
N GLU A 217 8.73 -3.48 11.79
CA GLU A 217 7.50 -3.73 12.54
C GLU A 217 6.93 -2.40 13.00
N LEU A 218 5.62 -2.22 12.83
CA LEU A 218 4.89 -1.04 13.23
C LEU A 218 3.64 -1.43 14.01
N ASP A 219 3.54 -0.99 15.27
CA ASP A 219 2.37 -1.22 16.12
C ASP A 219 1.62 0.09 16.31
N LEU A 220 0.41 0.17 15.76
CA LEU A 220 -0.41 1.39 15.82
C LEU A 220 -1.04 1.53 17.20
N ASP A 221 -1.17 2.77 17.68
CA ASP A 221 -1.86 3.07 18.93
C ASP A 221 -3.32 2.55 18.84
N PRO A 222 -3.76 1.69 19.78
CA PRO A 222 -5.09 1.09 19.72
C PRO A 222 -6.23 2.11 19.84
N LYS A 223 -6.01 3.25 20.53
CA LYS A 223 -7.03 4.29 20.65
C LYS A 223 -7.17 5.04 19.34
N ASP A 224 -6.05 5.47 18.75
CA ASP A 224 -6.06 6.15 17.46
C ASP A 224 -6.63 5.23 16.36
N SER A 225 -6.31 3.93 16.40
CA SER A 225 -6.86 2.91 15.50
C SER A 225 -8.38 2.78 15.65
N LEU A 226 -8.90 2.74 16.88
CA LEU A 226 -10.34 2.68 17.13
C LEU A 226 -11.07 3.94 16.64
N GLU A 227 -10.46 5.12 16.81
CA GLU A 227 -11.02 6.37 16.29
C GLU A 227 -11.01 6.41 14.76
N LEU A 228 -9.99 5.87 14.10
CA LEU A 228 -10.02 5.63 12.65
C LEU A 228 -11.21 4.75 12.25
N LEU A 229 -11.42 3.62 12.94
CA LEU A 229 -12.53 2.72 12.61
C LEU A 229 -13.88 3.44 12.72
N LYS A 230 -14.11 4.21 13.80
CA LYS A 230 -15.32 5.02 13.98
C LYS A 230 -15.49 6.05 12.86
N SER A 231 -14.42 6.74 12.47
CA SER A 231 -14.49 7.76 11.41
C SER A 231 -14.87 7.16 10.06
N VAL A 232 -14.35 5.97 9.74
CA VAL A 232 -14.70 5.21 8.54
C VAL A 232 -16.17 4.81 8.55
N LEU A 233 -16.64 4.20 9.65
CA LEU A 233 -18.02 3.73 9.77
C LEU A 233 -19.03 4.87 9.63
N LYS A 234 -18.77 6.00 10.31
CA LYS A 234 -19.59 7.21 10.20
C LYS A 234 -19.63 7.73 8.77
N LYS A 235 -18.50 7.75 8.06
CA LYS A 235 -18.43 8.17 6.64
C LYS A 235 -19.14 7.23 5.69
N LEU A 236 -19.24 5.95 6.03
CA LEU A 236 -20.02 4.95 5.29
C LEU A 236 -21.52 5.02 5.64
N GLY A 237 -21.94 5.92 6.55
CA GLY A 237 -23.32 6.05 6.98
C GLY A 237 -23.77 4.93 7.93
N ILE A 238 -22.83 4.18 8.51
CA ILE A 238 -23.09 3.16 9.53
C ILE A 238 -23.10 3.87 10.88
N THR A 239 -24.29 4.30 11.32
CA THR A 239 -24.48 5.09 12.57
C THR A 239 -25.49 4.44 13.51
N ASP A 240 -25.46 3.11 13.65
CA ASP A 240 -26.35 2.41 14.58
C ASP A 240 -25.90 2.66 16.02
N ASP A 241 -26.78 3.24 16.85
CA ASP A 241 -26.52 3.55 18.26
C ASP A 241 -26.07 2.32 19.06
N LYS A 242 -26.58 1.12 18.72
CA LYS A 242 -26.14 -0.12 19.36
C LYS A 242 -24.70 -0.49 18.99
N PHE A 243 -24.30 -0.16 17.77
CA PHE A 243 -22.96 -0.42 17.27
C PHE A 243 -21.95 0.58 17.86
N GLU A 244 -22.32 1.86 17.97
CA GLU A 244 -21.52 2.88 18.68
C GLU A 244 -21.30 2.51 20.15
N GLU A 245 -22.33 1.98 20.83
CA GLU A 245 -22.20 1.50 22.21
C GLU A 245 -21.26 0.29 22.29
N ALA A 246 -21.36 -0.65 21.34
CA ALA A 246 -20.49 -1.82 21.27
C ALA A 246 -19.01 -1.42 21.08
N LEU A 247 -18.74 -0.38 20.29
CA LEU A 247 -17.37 0.12 20.04
C LEU A 247 -16.71 0.71 21.29
N LYS A 248 -17.46 1.20 22.28
CA LYS A 248 -16.89 1.76 23.53
C LYS A 248 -16.10 0.76 24.35
N THR A 249 -16.48 -0.52 24.28
CA THR A 249 -15.80 -1.61 25.01
C THR A 249 -14.91 -2.45 24.10
N SER A 250 -14.85 -2.10 22.81
CA SER A 250 -14.13 -2.86 21.81
C SER A 250 -12.62 -2.64 21.90
N LYS A 251 -11.88 -3.65 21.44
CA LYS A 251 -10.44 -3.53 21.17
C LYS A 251 -10.22 -3.61 19.67
N PHE A 252 -9.44 -2.66 19.17
CA PHE A 252 -9.01 -2.66 17.79
C PHE A 252 -7.52 -2.40 17.73
N GLU A 253 -6.77 -3.39 17.26
CA GLU A 253 -5.31 -3.33 17.13
C GLU A 253 -4.95 -3.49 15.66
N ILE A 254 -4.02 -2.67 15.19
CA ILE A 254 -3.42 -2.80 13.85
C ILE A 254 -1.91 -2.94 14.02
N LYS A 255 -1.36 -3.95 13.35
CA LYS A 255 0.07 -4.29 13.37
C LYS A 255 0.53 -4.48 11.95
N ASP A 256 1.62 -3.81 11.57
CA ASP A 256 2.31 -4.06 10.30
C ASP A 256 3.59 -4.83 10.55
N ARG A 257 3.83 -5.87 9.76
CA ARG A 257 4.99 -6.74 9.81
C ARG A 257 5.52 -6.89 8.40
N ASN A 258 6.66 -6.26 8.14
CA ASN A 258 7.23 -6.17 6.81
C ASN A 258 8.62 -6.79 6.80
N THR A 259 8.91 -7.57 5.76
CA THR A 259 10.23 -8.14 5.46
C THR A 259 10.66 -7.61 4.10
N TYR A 260 11.90 -7.15 4.04
CA TYR A 260 12.51 -6.56 2.85
C TYR A 260 13.76 -7.36 2.53
N GLU A 261 13.80 -7.88 1.32
CA GLU A 261 14.95 -8.51 0.68
C GLU A 261 15.41 -7.54 -0.41
N TYR A 262 16.62 -7.02 -0.29
CA TYR A 262 17.00 -5.81 -1.00
C TYR A 262 18.44 -5.87 -1.50
N TYR A 263 18.64 -5.52 -2.77
CA TYR A 263 19.95 -5.16 -3.28
C TYR A 263 20.19 -3.68 -2.96
N TYR A 264 20.96 -3.39 -1.92
CA TYR A 264 21.19 -2.00 -1.50
C TYR A 264 22.09 -1.25 -2.50
N TYR A 265 22.79 -1.98 -3.37
CA TYR A 265 23.35 -1.48 -4.62
C TYR A 265 22.82 -2.36 -5.77
N PRO A 266 22.12 -1.82 -6.78
CA PRO A 266 21.93 -0.39 -7.10
C PRO A 266 20.72 0.26 -6.38
N GLY A 267 20.23 -0.30 -5.28
CA GLY A 267 19.03 0.18 -4.61
C GLY A 267 17.77 -0.35 -5.30
N LEU A 268 17.57 -1.67 -5.21
CA LEU A 268 16.44 -2.34 -5.85
C LEU A 268 15.89 -3.44 -4.90
N PRO A 269 14.58 -3.45 -4.60
CA PRO A 269 14.02 -4.57 -3.86
C PRO A 269 14.06 -5.83 -4.72
N HIS A 270 14.65 -6.90 -4.17
CA HIS A 270 14.45 -8.24 -4.70
C HIS A 270 13.03 -8.70 -4.39
N ARG A 271 12.64 -8.55 -3.12
CA ARG A 271 11.35 -8.98 -2.64
C ARG A 271 10.91 -8.19 -1.42
N ILE A 272 9.67 -7.75 -1.40
CA ILE A 272 9.06 -7.08 -0.25
C ILE A 272 7.82 -7.87 0.13
N GLU A 273 7.76 -8.32 1.37
CA GLU A 273 6.56 -8.92 1.95
C GLU A 273 6.05 -8.02 3.06
N THR A 274 4.84 -7.51 2.91
CA THR A 274 4.17 -6.69 3.92
C THR A 274 2.93 -7.40 4.42
N GLU A 275 2.69 -7.35 5.72
CA GLU A 275 1.52 -7.93 6.35
C GLU A 275 0.90 -6.93 7.32
N ARG A 276 -0.33 -6.49 7.02
CA ARG A 276 -1.15 -5.72 7.96
C ARG A 276 -2.15 -6.65 8.63
N ILE A 277 -2.02 -6.78 9.94
CA ILE A 277 -2.90 -7.56 10.80
C ILE A 277 -3.82 -6.59 11.54
N SER A 278 -5.11 -6.70 11.32
CA SER A 278 -6.14 -6.01 12.11
C SER A 278 -6.85 -7.00 13.00
N LEU A 279 -6.82 -6.78 14.31
CA LEU A 279 -7.50 -7.59 15.32
C LEU A 279 -8.65 -6.78 15.90
N ILE A 280 -9.83 -7.37 15.92
CA ILE A 280 -11.03 -6.73 16.46
C ILE A 280 -11.71 -7.63 17.47
N ASP A 281 -12.10 -7.04 18.60
CA ASP A 281 -12.91 -7.68 19.63
C ASP A 281 -14.06 -6.72 19.94
N ILE A 282 -15.27 -7.02 19.45
CA ILE A 282 -16.48 -6.25 19.72
C ILE A 282 -17.48 -7.19 20.40
N ASN A 283 -17.94 -6.86 21.61
CA ASN A 283 -18.93 -7.66 22.34
C ASN A 283 -18.53 -9.15 22.51
N ASN A 284 -17.24 -9.45 22.68
CA ASN A 284 -16.68 -10.81 22.70
C ASN A 284 -16.74 -11.57 21.36
N GLU A 285 -17.21 -10.94 20.28
CA GLU A 285 -17.02 -11.46 18.93
C GLU A 285 -15.63 -11.06 18.43
N LYS A 286 -14.76 -12.07 18.33
CA LYS A 286 -13.40 -11.87 17.82
C LYS A 286 -13.36 -11.99 16.30
N GLY A 287 -12.73 -11.01 15.67
CA GLY A 287 -12.41 -11.03 14.26
C GLY A 287 -10.94 -10.71 14.03
N SER A 288 -10.41 -11.21 12.92
CA SER A 288 -9.12 -10.76 12.42
C SER A 288 -9.17 -10.59 10.92
N ARG A 289 -8.35 -9.67 10.42
CA ARG A 289 -8.09 -9.47 9.00
C ARG A 289 -6.59 -9.42 8.79
N VAL A 290 -6.11 -10.15 7.81
CA VAL A 290 -4.73 -10.10 7.34
C VAL A 290 -4.77 -9.62 5.90
N ASP A 291 -4.15 -8.49 5.63
CA ASP A 291 -3.89 -8.01 4.28
C ASP A 291 -2.38 -8.12 4.03
N LYS A 292 -1.99 -9.01 3.13
CA LYS A 292 -0.59 -9.29 2.78
C LYS A 292 -0.33 -8.84 1.34
N THR A 293 0.75 -8.11 1.13
CA THR A 293 1.23 -7.74 -0.21
C THR A 293 2.66 -8.23 -0.38
N ILE A 294 2.92 -8.94 -1.47
CA ILE A 294 4.24 -9.40 -1.89
C ILE A 294 4.59 -8.69 -3.20
N ILE A 295 5.74 -8.02 -3.26
CA ILE A 295 6.29 -7.40 -4.46
C ILE A 295 7.60 -8.13 -4.75
N GLU A 296 7.72 -8.79 -5.89
CA GLU A 296 8.84 -9.68 -6.19
C GLU A 296 9.41 -9.40 -7.58
N LEU A 297 10.71 -9.09 -7.64
CA LEU A 297 11.43 -8.84 -8.88
C LEU A 297 11.41 -10.09 -9.76
N GLN A 298 11.00 -9.92 -11.01
CA GLN A 298 11.01 -10.99 -12.01
C GLN A 298 12.31 -10.92 -12.79
N TYR A 299 12.96 -12.08 -12.91
CA TYR A 299 14.13 -12.24 -13.77
C TYR A 299 13.66 -12.78 -15.11
N GLN A 300 14.12 -12.18 -16.20
CA GLN A 300 13.92 -12.77 -17.52
C GLN A 300 14.69 -14.09 -17.56
N GLU A 301 14.01 -15.20 -17.82
CA GLU A 301 14.69 -16.45 -18.16
C GLU A 301 15.40 -16.24 -19.51
N GLU A 302 16.73 -16.42 -19.55
CA GLU A 302 17.54 -16.43 -20.77
C GLU A 302 17.23 -17.63 -21.68
#